data_AF-A0A4S1E2E7-F1
#
_entry.id   AF-A0A4S1E2E7-F1
#
_cell.length_a   1.000
_cell.length_b   1.000
_cell.length_c   1.000
_cell.angle_alpha   90.00
_cell.angle_beta   90.00
_cell.angle_gamma   90.00
#
_symmetry.space_group_name_H-M   'P 1'
#
loop_
_entity.id
_entity.type
_entity.pdbx_description
1 polymer ?
#
loop_
_entity_poly.entity_id
_entity_poly.type
_entity_poly.pdbx_seq_one_letter_code
_entity_poly.pdbx_strand_id
1 'polypeptide(L)'
;MEANYDYYKIDIADIWKFEQFSFLKGKSSEKYARELFQRIEDLIIIKGEPFLTTEDYDNRDDEYRRIFNSYIKDFRETIGDFKSRYSLSYFFTNDYCFHYGRSIIIDRSCDGFDFWFILKLKQYDSKLSEIKKFLDFQLETNFTNEVSEFVNFLKISIRQYQDEFHEKRVVETVNDYIDSRDDKKLSSNKNKRKISGNIYSLYLRILKTDPKFFRKPDTIKSYYEAFNKLKKEKFISGNTSLDNFKEIFRSKEISKNKRIVWIGTNKELQWFMKYLVRDSKKVVDLKKDIWLVTIRCFVKSENKEFTVEQLRDAKGKATHRKLLLESILSLL
;
A
#
# COMPACT_ATOMS: atom_id res chain seq x y z
N MET A 1 9.78 19.92 -16.04
CA MET A 1 10.90 19.19 -15.46
C MET A 1 10.37 17.83 -15.09
N GLU A 2 11.00 16.78 -15.59
CA GLU A 2 10.66 15.42 -15.17
C GLU A 2 11.21 15.19 -13.76
N ALA A 3 10.53 14.37 -12.96
CA ALA A 3 11.04 14.03 -11.64
C ALA A 3 12.36 13.25 -11.76
N ASN A 4 13.25 13.42 -10.79
CA ASN A 4 14.49 12.68 -10.77
C ASN A 4 14.25 11.25 -10.24
N TYR A 5 14.03 10.32 -11.16
CA TYR A 5 13.64 8.94 -10.84
C TYR A 5 14.80 8.04 -10.38
N ASP A 6 16.04 8.45 -10.63
CA ASP A 6 17.23 7.67 -10.26
C ASP A 6 17.90 8.21 -8.99
N TYR A 7 17.34 9.27 -8.41
CA TYR A 7 17.78 9.88 -7.15
C TYR A 7 16.77 9.59 -6.03
N TYR A 8 17.09 8.56 -5.24
CA TYR A 8 16.18 8.01 -4.24
C TYR A 8 16.25 8.66 -2.86
N LYS A 9 17.23 9.55 -2.61
CA LYS A 9 17.28 10.31 -1.35
C LYS A 9 16.11 11.30 -1.30
N ILE A 10 15.62 11.57 -0.10
CA ILE A 10 14.62 12.61 0.13
C ILE A 10 15.41 13.91 0.30
N ASP A 11 15.46 14.73 -0.74
CA ASP A 11 16.20 15.99 -0.76
C ASP A 11 15.23 17.15 -1.01
N ILE A 12 15.27 18.14 -0.12
CA ILE A 12 14.43 19.34 -0.21
C ILE A 12 14.69 20.11 -1.50
N ALA A 13 15.92 20.17 -2.01
CA ALA A 13 16.22 20.86 -3.26
C ALA A 13 15.54 20.19 -4.47
N ASP A 14 15.45 18.87 -4.45
CA ASP A 14 14.81 18.09 -5.51
C ASP A 14 13.28 18.16 -5.40
N ILE A 15 12.74 18.09 -4.17
CA ILE A 15 11.32 18.32 -3.89
C ILE A 15 10.90 19.71 -4.34
N TRP A 16 11.62 20.75 -3.93
CA TRP A 16 11.38 22.13 -4.32
C TRP A 16 11.29 22.27 -5.84
N LYS A 17 12.28 21.79 -6.60
CA LYS A 17 12.30 21.92 -8.07
C LYS A 17 11.08 21.30 -8.73
N PHE A 18 10.65 20.13 -8.24
CA PHE A 18 9.48 19.44 -8.77
C PHE A 18 8.17 20.20 -8.46
N GLU A 19 8.00 20.63 -7.21
CA GLU A 19 6.80 21.35 -6.76
C GLU A 19 6.71 22.73 -7.41
N GLN A 20 7.85 23.41 -7.55
CA GLN A 20 7.99 24.67 -8.27
C GLN A 20 7.50 24.56 -9.70
N PHE A 21 8.00 23.56 -10.42
CA PHE A 21 7.57 23.30 -11.77
C PHE A 21 6.07 22.97 -11.85
N SER A 22 5.56 22.18 -10.91
CA SER A 22 4.15 21.77 -10.88
C SER A 22 3.21 22.96 -10.68
N PHE A 23 3.51 23.84 -9.73
CA PHE A 23 2.71 25.04 -9.50
C PHE A 23 2.79 26.02 -10.68
N LEU A 24 3.99 26.28 -11.23
CA LEU A 24 4.15 27.20 -12.37
C LEU A 24 3.42 26.70 -13.63
N LYS A 25 3.18 25.39 -13.74
CA LYS A 25 2.37 24.77 -14.80
C LYS A 25 0.87 24.68 -14.48
N GLY A 26 0.43 25.22 -13.34
CA GLY A 26 -0.98 25.21 -12.92
C GLY A 26 -1.48 23.83 -12.49
N LYS A 27 -0.59 22.91 -12.11
CA LYS A 27 -0.96 21.58 -11.60
C LYS A 27 -1.26 21.57 -10.11
N SER A 28 -0.89 22.63 -9.40
CA SER A 28 -1.05 22.78 -7.95
C SER A 28 -1.84 24.05 -7.64
N SER A 29 -2.67 24.05 -6.60
CA SER A 29 -3.39 25.25 -6.17
C SER A 29 -2.44 26.24 -5.47
N GLU A 30 -2.73 27.54 -5.54
CA GLU A 30 -1.94 28.57 -4.86
C GLU A 30 -1.96 28.41 -3.34
N LYS A 31 -3.11 28.05 -2.77
CA LYS A 31 -3.22 27.79 -1.33
C LYS A 31 -2.27 26.66 -0.89
N TYR A 32 -2.33 25.54 -1.59
CA TYR A 32 -1.44 24.39 -1.32
C TYR A 32 0.03 24.78 -1.46
N ALA A 33 0.35 25.49 -2.55
CA ALA A 33 1.68 26.00 -2.80
C ALA A 33 2.17 26.81 -1.59
N ARG A 34 1.45 27.85 -1.16
CA ARG A 34 1.84 28.69 -0.02
C ARG A 34 2.14 27.89 1.25
N GLU A 35 1.28 26.94 1.60
CA GLU A 35 1.45 26.10 2.79
C GLU A 35 2.71 25.22 2.69
N LEU A 36 2.96 24.63 1.52
CA LEU A 36 4.15 23.83 1.27
C LEU A 36 5.43 24.68 1.33
N PHE A 37 5.41 25.91 0.80
CA PHE A 37 6.59 26.77 0.81
C PHE A 37 6.95 27.26 2.17
N GLN A 38 5.96 27.60 3.00
CA GLN A 38 6.25 27.93 4.37
C GLN A 38 7.01 26.78 5.06
N ARG A 39 6.56 25.53 4.89
CA ARG A 39 7.24 24.36 5.46
C ARG A 39 8.65 24.16 4.92
N ILE A 40 8.87 24.37 3.62
CA ILE A 40 10.20 24.25 3.00
C ILE A 40 11.12 25.35 3.52
N GLU A 41 10.65 26.61 3.56
CA GLU A 41 11.41 27.75 4.10
C GLU A 41 11.78 27.51 5.56
N ASP A 42 10.82 27.13 6.40
CA ASP A 42 11.04 26.83 7.83
C ASP A 42 12.12 25.75 7.99
N LEU A 43 12.06 24.69 7.20
CA LEU A 43 13.05 23.62 7.26
C LEU A 43 14.44 24.07 6.78
N ILE A 44 14.51 24.89 5.73
CA ILE A 44 15.77 25.47 5.25
C ILE A 44 16.37 26.42 6.29
N ILE A 45 15.55 27.19 7.01
CA ILE A 45 16.02 28.07 8.08
C ILE A 45 16.59 27.24 9.23
N ILE A 46 15.95 26.12 9.59
CA ILE A 46 16.36 25.28 10.71
C ILE A 46 17.62 24.46 10.39
N LYS A 47 17.71 23.90 9.17
CA LYS A 47 18.72 22.90 8.80
C LYS A 47 19.72 23.37 7.75
N GLY A 48 19.40 24.43 7.02
CA GLY A 48 20.22 24.97 5.96
C GLY A 48 21.16 26.05 6.46
N GLU A 49 22.13 26.38 5.60
CA GLU A 49 23.01 27.51 5.83
C GLU A 49 22.60 28.66 4.90
N PRO A 50 22.61 29.91 5.40
CA PRO A 50 22.48 31.06 4.52
C PRO A 50 23.66 31.11 3.55
N PHE A 51 23.43 31.64 2.35
CA PHE A 51 24.51 31.87 1.38
C PHE A 51 24.92 33.34 1.30
N LEU A 52 24.07 34.25 1.79
CA LEU A 52 24.40 35.64 2.02
C LEU A 52 23.93 36.06 3.42
N THR A 53 24.74 36.88 4.08
CA THR A 53 24.43 37.48 5.38
C THR A 53 24.75 38.98 5.34
N THR A 54 24.10 39.78 6.18
CA THR A 54 24.45 41.21 6.33
C THR A 54 25.86 41.40 6.92
N GLU A 55 26.33 40.47 7.73
CA GLU A 55 27.71 40.49 8.23
C GLU A 55 28.74 40.29 7.11
N ASP A 56 28.46 39.42 6.13
CA ASP A 56 29.27 39.30 4.92
C ASP A 56 29.22 40.58 4.07
N TYR A 57 28.07 41.25 4.02
CA TYR A 57 27.89 42.49 3.27
C TYR A 57 28.80 43.62 3.79
N ASP A 58 28.92 43.74 5.11
CA ASP A 58 29.74 44.77 5.73
C ASP A 58 31.25 44.50 5.56
N ASN A 59 31.65 43.22 5.57
CA ASN A 59 33.04 42.78 5.60
C ASN A 59 33.68 42.44 4.24
N ARG A 60 32.90 42.41 3.13
CA ARG A 60 33.40 42.04 1.78
C ARG A 60 33.51 43.22 0.81
N ASP A 61 34.09 42.94 -0.36
CA ASP A 61 34.35 43.93 -1.41
C ASP A 61 33.07 44.52 -2.06
N ASP A 62 33.25 45.57 -2.85
CA ASP A 62 32.16 46.27 -3.55
C ASP A 62 31.41 45.38 -4.55
N GLU A 63 32.03 44.32 -5.08
CA GLU A 63 31.39 43.38 -6.00
C GLU A 63 30.37 42.52 -5.24
N TYR A 64 30.73 42.01 -4.06
CA TYR A 64 29.82 41.26 -3.21
C TYR A 64 28.60 42.10 -2.80
N ARG A 65 28.81 43.37 -2.43
CA ARG A 65 27.72 44.30 -2.08
C ARG A 65 26.77 44.54 -3.24
N ARG A 66 27.28 44.66 -4.48
CA ARG A 66 26.44 44.77 -5.69
C ARG A 66 25.59 43.53 -5.90
N ILE A 67 26.18 42.34 -5.76
CA ILE A 67 25.45 41.07 -5.86
C ILE A 67 24.34 41.03 -4.80
N PHE A 68 24.67 41.23 -3.53
CA PHE A 68 23.70 41.23 -2.43
C PHE A 68 22.52 42.19 -2.67
N ASN A 69 22.82 43.43 -3.07
CA ASN A 69 21.79 44.44 -3.37
C ASN A 69 20.91 44.04 -4.57
N SER A 70 21.45 43.33 -5.56
CA SER A 70 20.66 42.77 -6.67
C SER A 70 19.66 41.73 -6.16
N TYR A 71 20.09 40.78 -5.34
CA TYR A 71 19.20 39.74 -4.78
C TYR A 71 18.10 40.34 -3.90
N ILE A 72 18.44 41.33 -3.06
CA ILE A 72 17.44 42.04 -2.23
C ILE A 72 16.45 42.80 -3.10
N LYS A 73 16.93 43.51 -4.12
CA LYS A 73 16.08 44.29 -5.02
C LYS A 73 15.08 43.37 -5.73
N ASP A 74 15.57 42.32 -6.36
CA ASP A 74 14.75 41.31 -7.04
C ASP A 74 13.72 40.73 -6.07
N PHE A 75 14.14 40.31 -4.87
CA PHE A 75 13.22 39.77 -3.87
C PHE A 75 12.13 40.77 -3.49
N ARG A 76 12.49 42.03 -3.19
CA ARG A 76 11.53 43.09 -2.80
C ARG A 76 10.53 43.40 -3.90
N GLU A 77 10.96 43.42 -5.15
CA GLU A 77 10.09 43.64 -6.31
C GLU A 77 9.05 42.52 -6.47
N THR A 78 9.34 41.31 -5.96
CA THR A 78 8.41 40.17 -6.04
C THR A 78 7.50 39.96 -4.83
N ILE A 79 7.68 40.66 -3.70
CA ILE A 79 6.92 40.41 -2.45
C ILE A 79 5.39 40.48 -2.66
N GLY A 80 4.93 41.38 -3.53
CA GLY A 80 3.52 41.58 -3.83
C GLY A 80 2.90 40.56 -4.79
N ASP A 81 3.71 39.79 -5.51
CA ASP A 81 3.25 38.76 -6.44
C ASP A 81 3.84 37.41 -6.06
N PHE A 82 3.00 36.55 -5.49
CA PHE A 82 3.41 35.23 -5.07
C PHE A 82 4.00 34.42 -6.21
N LYS A 83 3.47 34.50 -7.43
CA LYS A 83 3.99 33.71 -8.56
C LYS A 83 5.40 34.16 -8.97
N SER A 84 5.65 35.47 -9.00
CA SER A 84 6.99 36.02 -9.21
C SER A 84 7.95 35.62 -8.09
N ARG A 85 7.56 35.78 -6.82
CA ARG A 85 8.40 35.36 -5.68
C ARG A 85 8.73 33.88 -5.79
N TYR A 86 7.75 33.10 -6.20
CA TYR A 86 7.84 31.67 -6.35
C TYR A 86 8.77 31.22 -7.49
N SER A 87 9.04 32.08 -8.47
CA SER A 87 10.00 31.81 -9.53
C SER A 87 11.46 32.01 -9.08
N LEU A 88 11.68 32.71 -7.98
CA LEU A 88 13.01 32.90 -7.40
C LEU A 88 13.53 31.58 -6.83
N SER A 89 14.84 31.36 -6.95
CA SER A 89 15.51 30.19 -6.37
C SER A 89 16.03 30.42 -4.94
N TYR A 90 15.67 31.57 -4.35
CA TYR A 90 16.14 32.02 -3.05
C TYR A 90 15.05 32.82 -2.32
N PHE A 91 15.21 32.98 -1.02
CA PHE A 91 14.35 33.81 -0.17
C PHE A 91 15.15 34.47 0.94
N PHE A 92 14.60 35.57 1.47
CA PHE A 92 15.16 36.28 2.62
C PHE A 92 14.31 36.06 3.87
N THR A 93 14.97 35.92 5.01
CA THR A 93 14.37 36.06 6.34
C THR A 93 15.28 36.92 7.20
N ASN A 94 14.77 38.05 7.68
CA ASN A 94 15.55 39.07 8.38
C ASN A 94 16.83 39.44 7.60
N ASP A 95 17.99 39.13 8.18
CA ASP A 95 19.34 39.45 7.68
C ASP A 95 19.99 38.35 6.85
N TYR A 96 19.25 37.27 6.56
CA TYR A 96 19.78 36.05 5.94
C TYR A 96 19.11 35.74 4.61
N CYS A 97 19.92 35.41 3.61
CA CYS A 97 19.45 34.89 2.33
C CYS A 97 19.72 33.39 2.23
N PHE A 98 18.68 32.63 1.91
CA PHE A 98 18.72 31.19 1.74
C PHE A 98 18.40 30.80 0.29
N HIS A 99 18.91 29.66 -0.17
CA HIS A 99 18.69 29.17 -1.52
C HIS A 99 17.95 27.84 -1.50
N TYR A 100 16.80 27.74 -2.18
CA TYR A 100 16.00 26.51 -2.21
C TYR A 100 16.72 25.34 -2.89
N GLY A 101 17.67 25.64 -3.78
CA GLY A 101 18.46 24.62 -4.46
C GLY A 101 19.61 24.01 -3.63
N ARG A 102 19.82 24.44 -2.38
CA ARG A 102 20.82 23.80 -1.49
C ARG A 102 20.29 22.44 -1.02
N SER A 103 21.10 21.40 -1.21
CA SER A 103 20.72 20.02 -0.86
C SER A 103 20.57 19.88 0.66
N ILE A 104 19.39 19.45 1.10
CA ILE A 104 19.12 19.10 2.50
C ILE A 104 18.50 17.71 2.48
N ILE A 105 19.28 16.73 2.93
CA ILE A 105 18.84 15.34 2.97
C ILE A 105 18.00 15.11 4.22
N ILE A 106 16.82 14.53 4.01
CA ILE A 106 15.87 14.18 5.06
C ILE A 106 15.99 12.69 5.35
N ASP A 107 16.34 12.38 6.58
CA ASP A 107 16.35 11.03 7.14
C ASP A 107 15.26 10.88 8.20
N ARG A 108 15.15 9.66 8.74
CA ARG A 108 14.13 9.28 9.71
C ARG A 108 14.17 10.06 11.03
N SER A 109 15.29 10.72 11.35
CA SER A 109 15.41 11.55 12.56
C SER A 109 14.77 12.94 12.40
N CYS A 110 14.44 13.33 11.17
CA CYS A 110 13.79 14.60 10.89
C CYS A 110 12.32 14.59 11.30
N ASP A 111 11.90 15.64 12.02
CA ASP A 111 10.48 15.90 12.25
C ASP A 111 9.74 16.05 10.91
N GLY A 112 8.57 15.41 10.81
CA GLY A 112 7.79 15.36 9.59
C GLY A 112 8.40 14.49 8.47
N PHE A 113 9.30 13.55 8.79
CA PHE A 113 9.86 12.61 7.81
C PHE A 113 8.81 11.95 6.91
N ASP A 114 7.68 11.55 7.49
CA ASP A 114 6.53 10.97 6.80
C ASP A 114 5.96 11.89 5.71
N PHE A 115 5.81 13.17 6.00
CA PHE A 115 5.36 14.17 5.05
C PHE A 115 6.34 14.32 3.86
N TRP A 116 7.63 14.49 4.14
CA TRP A 116 8.66 14.65 3.10
C TRP A 116 8.83 13.38 2.25
N PHE A 117 8.72 12.21 2.89
CA PHE A 117 8.70 10.92 2.21
C PHE A 117 7.56 10.85 1.20
N ILE A 118 6.35 11.25 1.59
CA ILE A 118 5.17 11.22 0.72
C ILE A 118 5.31 12.22 -0.43
N LEU A 119 5.81 13.43 -0.17
CA LEU A 119 6.10 14.41 -1.21
C LEU A 119 7.11 13.88 -2.23
N LYS A 120 8.14 13.17 -1.79
CA LYS A 120 9.10 12.54 -2.71
C LYS A 120 8.46 11.40 -3.48
N LEU A 121 7.64 10.57 -2.81
CA LEU A 121 6.96 9.43 -3.41
C LEU A 121 5.98 9.83 -4.52
N LYS A 122 5.20 10.91 -4.34
CA LYS A 122 4.22 11.35 -5.35
C LYS A 122 4.88 11.80 -6.67
N GLN A 123 6.15 12.18 -6.66
CA GLN A 123 6.88 12.56 -7.88
C GLN A 123 7.03 11.40 -8.89
N TYR A 124 6.92 10.16 -8.41
CA TYR A 124 7.01 8.96 -9.23
C TYR A 124 5.72 8.63 -9.98
N ASP A 125 4.68 9.47 -9.89
CA ASP A 125 3.38 9.24 -10.53
C ASP A 125 3.49 8.97 -12.03
N SER A 126 4.41 9.63 -12.74
CA SER A 126 4.65 9.40 -14.17
C SER A 126 5.62 8.25 -14.50
N LYS A 127 6.22 7.60 -13.50
CA LYS A 127 7.14 6.46 -13.69
C LYS A 127 7.04 5.44 -12.55
N LEU A 128 5.87 4.79 -12.44
CA LEU A 128 5.54 3.83 -11.38
C LEU A 128 6.55 2.68 -11.23
N SER A 129 7.23 2.29 -12.31
CA SER A 129 8.25 1.23 -12.28
C SER A 129 9.43 1.52 -11.35
N GLU A 130 9.71 2.79 -11.05
CA GLU A 130 10.80 3.21 -10.18
C GLU A 130 10.41 3.29 -8.70
N ILE A 131 9.10 3.27 -8.40
CA ILE A 131 8.59 3.28 -7.01
C ILE A 131 9.21 2.14 -6.21
N LYS A 132 9.28 0.94 -6.79
CA LYS A 132 9.86 -0.22 -6.10
C LYS A 132 11.33 0.02 -5.71
N LYS A 133 12.14 0.60 -6.60
CA LYS A 133 13.56 0.88 -6.32
C LYS A 133 13.70 1.95 -5.25
N PHE A 134 12.88 3.00 -5.32
CA PHE A 134 12.81 4.01 -4.28
C PHE A 134 12.44 3.41 -2.91
N LEU A 135 11.39 2.59 -2.84
CA LEU A 135 10.96 1.94 -1.60
C LEU A 135 12.01 0.96 -1.07
N ASP A 136 12.69 0.19 -1.93
CA ASP A 136 13.77 -0.71 -1.55
C ASP A 136 14.97 0.09 -0.98
N PHE A 137 15.34 1.20 -1.61
CA PHE A 137 16.40 2.10 -1.11
C PHE A 137 16.04 2.69 0.26
N GLN A 138 14.80 3.13 0.45
CA GLN A 138 14.34 3.72 1.71
C GLN A 138 14.28 2.67 2.83
N LEU A 139 13.84 1.45 2.52
CA LEU A 139 13.89 0.32 3.43
C LEU A 139 15.33 0.04 3.91
N GLU A 140 16.29 0.03 3.00
CA GLU A 140 17.69 -0.23 3.32
C GLU A 140 18.31 0.90 4.16
N THR A 141 18.12 2.14 3.74
CA THR A 141 18.85 3.30 4.29
C THR A 141 18.22 3.91 5.53
N ASN A 142 16.89 4.10 5.55
CA ASN A 142 16.19 4.78 6.64
C ASN A 142 15.53 3.83 7.64
N PHE A 143 15.32 2.57 7.24
CA PHE A 143 14.68 1.55 8.08
C PHE A 143 15.60 0.35 8.33
N THR A 144 16.88 0.42 7.95
CA THR A 144 17.89 -0.61 8.24
C THR A 144 17.42 -2.03 7.88
N ASN A 145 16.67 -2.19 6.78
CA ASN A 145 16.04 -3.44 6.34
C ASN A 145 14.95 -4.03 7.27
N GLU A 146 14.44 -3.27 8.24
CA GLU A 146 13.32 -3.64 9.12
C GLU A 146 11.98 -3.58 8.38
N VAL A 147 11.70 -4.63 7.60
CA VAL A 147 10.51 -4.74 6.74
C VAL A 147 9.20 -4.51 7.51
N SER A 148 9.11 -5.02 8.74
CA SER A 148 7.91 -4.89 9.57
C SER A 148 7.57 -3.44 9.88
N GLU A 149 8.59 -2.69 10.29
CA GLU A 149 8.47 -1.29 10.65
C GLU A 149 8.17 -0.46 9.41
N PHE A 150 8.91 -0.70 8.32
CA PHE A 150 8.72 0.03 7.07
C PHE A 150 7.33 -0.18 6.47
N VAL A 151 6.84 -1.43 6.45
CA VAL A 151 5.47 -1.71 5.97
C VAL A 151 4.42 -0.99 6.83
N ASN A 152 4.60 -0.98 8.15
CA ASN A 152 3.68 -0.26 9.03
C ASN A 152 3.72 1.26 8.78
N PHE A 153 4.93 1.82 8.63
CA PHE A 153 5.14 3.20 8.26
C PHE A 153 4.44 3.57 6.95
N LEU A 154 4.59 2.76 5.89
CA LEU A 154 3.93 3.00 4.60
C LEU A 154 2.40 2.97 4.74
N LYS A 155 1.86 1.98 5.45
CA LYS A 155 0.40 1.85 5.67
C LYS A 155 -0.19 3.08 6.37
N ILE A 156 0.52 3.61 7.38
CA ILE A 156 0.06 4.80 8.12
C ILE A 156 0.21 6.06 7.25
N SER A 157 1.39 6.27 6.66
CA SER A 157 1.71 7.48 5.90
C SER A 157 0.79 7.65 4.69
N ILE A 158 0.52 6.58 3.93
CA ILE A 158 -0.40 6.62 2.78
C ILE A 158 -1.82 7.01 3.21
N ARG A 159 -2.28 6.52 4.37
CA ARG A 159 -3.62 6.85 4.88
C ARG A 159 -3.69 8.29 5.38
N GLN A 160 -2.65 8.75 6.07
CA GLN A 160 -2.57 10.09 6.64
C GLN A 160 -2.52 11.18 5.55
N TYR A 161 -1.80 10.92 4.46
CA TYR A 161 -1.58 11.86 3.38
C TYR A 161 -2.28 11.44 2.08
N GLN A 162 -3.43 10.77 2.18
CA GLN A 162 -4.14 10.25 1.02
C GLN A 162 -4.50 11.36 0.01
N ASP A 163 -4.83 12.56 0.51
CA ASP A 163 -5.23 13.71 -0.30
C ASP A 163 -4.07 14.39 -1.04
N GLU A 164 -2.81 14.06 -0.68
CA GLU A 164 -1.61 14.54 -1.38
C GLU A 164 -1.40 13.85 -2.74
N PHE A 165 -2.07 12.72 -2.96
CA PHE A 165 -1.98 11.96 -4.22
C PHE A 165 -3.09 12.39 -5.17
N HIS A 166 -2.72 13.04 -6.27
CA HIS A 166 -3.66 13.40 -7.34
C HIS A 166 -4.27 12.17 -8.04
N GLU A 167 -3.50 11.09 -8.17
CA GLU A 167 -3.94 9.85 -8.79
C GLU A 167 -3.69 8.63 -7.87
N LYS A 168 -4.67 7.71 -7.84
CA LYS A 168 -4.64 6.52 -6.97
C LYS A 168 -3.56 5.50 -7.35
N ARG A 169 -3.01 5.58 -8.56
CA ARG A 169 -2.06 4.61 -9.12
C ARG A 169 -0.75 4.51 -8.33
N VAL A 170 -0.25 5.61 -7.75
CA VAL A 170 0.91 5.57 -6.84
C VAL A 170 0.58 4.78 -5.58
N VAL A 171 -0.58 5.07 -4.97
CA VAL A 171 -1.07 4.38 -3.77
C VAL A 171 -1.28 2.89 -4.03
N GLU A 172 -1.89 2.53 -5.16
CA GLU A 172 -2.07 1.13 -5.59
C GLU A 172 -0.73 0.42 -5.76
N THR A 173 0.24 1.06 -6.44
CA THR A 173 1.58 0.49 -6.63
C THR A 173 2.30 0.24 -5.31
N VAL A 174 2.15 1.15 -4.33
CA VAL A 174 2.77 0.97 -3.01
C VAL A 174 2.04 -0.11 -2.21
N ASN A 175 0.71 -0.22 -2.34
CA ASN A 175 -0.04 -1.32 -1.73
C ASN A 175 0.36 -2.68 -2.31
N ASP A 176 0.58 -2.78 -3.63
CA ASP A 176 1.13 -3.99 -4.25
C ASP A 176 2.52 -4.33 -3.71
N TYR A 177 3.37 -3.32 -3.50
CA TYR A 177 4.67 -3.48 -2.85
C TYR A 177 4.52 -4.02 -1.42
N ILE A 178 3.65 -3.42 -0.61
CA ILE A 178 3.34 -3.83 0.75
C ILE A 178 2.85 -5.29 0.77
N ASP A 179 1.92 -5.64 -0.11
CA ASP A 179 1.36 -6.99 -0.21
C ASP A 179 2.43 -8.03 -0.55
N SER A 180 3.34 -7.69 -1.47
CA SER A 180 4.47 -8.55 -1.84
C SER A 180 5.47 -8.79 -0.69
N ARG A 181 5.53 -7.85 0.27
CA ARG A 181 6.42 -7.91 1.45
C ARG A 181 5.74 -8.55 2.66
N ASP A 182 4.44 -8.36 2.82
CA ASP A 182 3.63 -9.08 3.81
C ASP A 182 3.54 -10.58 3.47
N ASP A 183 3.51 -10.94 2.19
CA ASP A 183 3.58 -12.34 1.75
C ASP A 183 4.94 -12.98 2.07
N LYS A 184 6.03 -12.20 2.18
CA LYS A 184 7.34 -12.69 2.65
C LYS A 184 7.39 -12.98 4.15
N LYS A 185 6.54 -12.38 4.98
CA LYS A 185 6.35 -12.80 6.39
C LYS A 185 5.65 -14.16 6.50
N LEU A 186 4.86 -14.56 5.50
CA LEU A 186 4.30 -15.91 5.40
C LEU A 186 5.30 -16.95 4.86
N SER A 187 6.42 -16.50 4.26
CA SER A 187 7.46 -17.35 3.66
C SER A 187 8.76 -17.46 4.46
N SER A 188 8.93 -16.73 5.58
CA SER A 188 10.13 -16.87 6.44
C SER A 188 10.11 -18.09 7.36
N ASN A 189 9.01 -18.83 7.43
CA ASN A 189 9.03 -20.21 7.91
C ASN A 189 9.63 -21.11 6.82
N LYS A 190 10.95 -21.29 6.88
CA LYS A 190 11.70 -22.33 6.16
C LYS A 190 10.90 -23.64 6.21
N ASN A 191 10.64 -24.22 5.04
CA ASN A 191 9.90 -25.46 4.74
C ASN A 191 8.39 -25.38 4.49
N LYS A 192 7.88 -24.43 3.69
CA LYS A 192 6.55 -24.59 3.06
C LYS A 192 6.66 -25.19 1.66
N ARG A 193 6.26 -26.46 1.57
CA ARG A 193 5.97 -27.21 0.34
C ARG A 193 5.21 -26.32 -0.67
N LYS A 194 5.77 -26.08 -1.86
CA LYS A 194 5.04 -25.44 -2.98
C LYS A 194 3.89 -26.36 -3.39
N ILE A 195 2.70 -25.80 -3.61
CA ILE A 195 1.55 -26.56 -4.14
C ILE A 195 1.98 -27.21 -5.45
N SER A 196 1.74 -28.51 -5.59
CA SER A 196 2.08 -29.23 -6.81
C SER A 196 1.04 -28.92 -7.90
N GLY A 197 1.42 -28.14 -8.92
CA GLY A 197 0.59 -27.84 -10.10
C GLY A 197 -0.23 -26.53 -10.05
N ASN A 198 -1.07 -26.30 -11.07
CA ASN A 198 -1.89 -25.09 -11.29
C ASN A 198 -3.13 -25.01 -10.37
N ILE A 199 -3.04 -25.41 -9.11
CA ILE A 199 -4.19 -25.40 -8.17
C ILE A 199 -4.10 -24.17 -7.27
N TYR A 200 -4.94 -23.18 -7.53
CA TYR A 200 -4.91 -21.89 -6.82
C TYR A 200 -6.04 -21.75 -5.78
N SER A 201 -7.18 -22.40 -6.01
CA SER A 201 -8.38 -22.37 -5.17
C SER A 201 -9.15 -23.69 -5.27
N LEU A 202 -10.30 -23.80 -4.60
CA LEU A 202 -11.18 -24.95 -4.80
C LEU A 202 -11.67 -24.96 -6.25
N TYR A 203 -11.96 -26.15 -6.77
CA TYR A 203 -12.60 -26.29 -8.07
C TYR A 203 -13.73 -27.29 -7.97
N LEU A 204 -14.97 -26.82 -8.10
CA LEU A 204 -16.13 -27.72 -8.09
C LEU A 204 -16.08 -28.64 -9.30
N ARG A 205 -16.24 -29.95 -9.09
CA ARG A 205 -16.17 -30.94 -10.17
C ARG A 205 -17.25 -30.72 -11.23
N ILE A 206 -18.43 -30.26 -10.83
CA ILE A 206 -19.53 -29.97 -11.77
C ILE A 206 -19.14 -28.91 -12.80
N LEU A 207 -18.21 -28.00 -12.48
CA LEU A 207 -17.73 -26.99 -13.44
C LEU A 207 -16.83 -27.57 -14.54
N LYS A 208 -16.35 -28.82 -14.40
CA LYS A 208 -15.67 -29.53 -15.49
C LYS A 208 -16.65 -29.99 -16.56
N THR A 209 -17.82 -30.45 -16.14
CA THR A 209 -18.87 -30.97 -17.03
C THR A 209 -19.84 -29.87 -17.47
N ASP A 210 -20.04 -28.85 -16.64
CA ASP A 210 -20.90 -27.69 -16.92
C ASP A 210 -20.24 -26.37 -16.50
N PRO A 211 -19.41 -25.76 -17.36
CA PRO A 211 -18.78 -24.48 -17.08
C PRO A 211 -19.76 -23.32 -16.88
N LYS A 212 -21.01 -23.47 -17.36
CA LYS A 212 -22.09 -22.48 -17.22
C LYS A 212 -22.97 -22.74 -16.01
N PHE A 213 -22.61 -23.65 -15.10
CA PHE A 213 -23.37 -23.98 -13.89
C PHE A 213 -23.86 -22.74 -13.12
N PHE A 214 -22.99 -21.74 -12.91
CA PHE A 214 -23.33 -20.50 -12.21
C PHE A 214 -24.22 -19.52 -13.00
N ARG A 215 -24.55 -19.82 -14.26
CA ARG A 215 -25.42 -19.01 -15.13
C ARG A 215 -26.82 -19.61 -15.29
N LYS A 216 -27.05 -20.83 -14.81
CA LYS A 216 -28.32 -21.56 -14.94
C LYS A 216 -29.18 -21.36 -13.68
N PRO A 217 -30.39 -20.77 -13.79
CA PRO A 217 -31.24 -20.44 -12.63
C PRO A 217 -31.64 -21.65 -11.77
N ASP A 218 -31.94 -22.79 -12.39
CA ASP A 218 -32.45 -23.96 -11.66
C ASP A 218 -31.34 -24.68 -10.87
N THR A 219 -30.11 -24.72 -11.40
CA THR A 219 -28.97 -25.38 -10.74
C THR A 219 -28.24 -24.49 -9.74
N ILE A 220 -28.30 -23.16 -9.89
CA ILE A 220 -27.70 -22.24 -8.90
C ILE A 220 -28.55 -22.16 -7.60
N LYS A 221 -29.81 -22.60 -7.63
CA LYS A 221 -30.71 -22.52 -6.47
C LYS A 221 -30.15 -23.25 -5.25
N SER A 222 -29.71 -24.50 -5.39
CA SER A 222 -29.13 -25.28 -4.28
C SER A 222 -27.81 -24.69 -3.78
N TYR A 223 -26.99 -24.16 -4.69
CA TYR A 223 -25.76 -23.44 -4.34
C TYR A 223 -26.04 -22.16 -3.53
N TYR A 224 -27.04 -21.39 -3.95
CA TYR A 224 -27.48 -20.18 -3.26
C TYR A 224 -28.10 -20.50 -1.90
N GLU A 225 -28.86 -21.59 -1.81
CA GLU A 225 -29.41 -22.09 -0.55
C GLU A 225 -28.28 -22.49 0.42
N ALA A 226 -27.28 -23.23 -0.05
CA ALA A 226 -26.11 -23.58 0.75
C ALA A 226 -25.38 -22.34 1.27
N PHE A 227 -25.12 -21.37 0.39
CA PHE A 227 -24.48 -20.10 0.74
C PHE A 227 -25.27 -19.34 1.83
N ASN A 228 -26.58 -19.20 1.67
CA ASN A 228 -27.42 -18.50 2.64
C ASN A 228 -27.49 -19.23 3.97
N LYS A 229 -27.55 -20.57 3.97
CA LYS A 229 -27.50 -21.37 5.21
C LYS A 229 -26.15 -21.21 5.91
N LEU A 230 -25.02 -21.20 5.19
CA LEU A 230 -23.70 -20.96 5.78
C LEU A 230 -23.61 -19.59 6.48
N LYS A 231 -24.22 -18.54 5.89
CA LYS A 231 -24.31 -17.21 6.52
C LYS A 231 -25.22 -17.21 7.74
N LYS A 232 -26.44 -17.77 7.60
CA LYS A 232 -27.45 -17.82 8.66
C LYS A 232 -26.93 -18.56 9.90
N GLU A 233 -26.26 -19.68 9.70
CA GLU A 233 -25.69 -20.51 10.77
C GLU A 233 -24.32 -20.01 11.28
N LYS A 234 -23.87 -18.83 10.81
CA LYS A 234 -22.64 -18.14 11.23
C LYS A 234 -21.34 -18.93 10.99
N PHE A 235 -21.30 -19.74 9.92
CA PHE A 235 -20.04 -20.36 9.48
C PHE A 235 -19.16 -19.36 8.71
N ILE A 236 -19.78 -18.51 7.89
CA ILE A 236 -19.12 -17.45 7.11
C ILE A 236 -19.73 -16.08 7.45
N SER A 237 -19.02 -15.01 7.11
CA SER A 237 -19.47 -13.65 7.41
C SER A 237 -20.76 -13.25 6.69
N GLY A 238 -21.59 -12.50 7.42
CA GLY A 238 -22.77 -11.82 6.87
C GLY A 238 -22.43 -10.87 5.73
N ASN A 239 -21.21 -10.34 5.70
CA ASN A 239 -20.72 -9.43 4.66
C ASN A 239 -20.14 -10.17 3.45
N THR A 240 -20.01 -11.50 3.49
CA THR A 240 -19.56 -12.26 2.32
C THR A 240 -20.59 -12.12 1.20
N SER A 241 -20.12 -11.66 0.03
CA SER A 241 -20.91 -11.57 -1.19
C SER A 241 -21.00 -12.93 -1.88
N LEU A 242 -22.06 -13.15 -2.67
CA LEU A 242 -22.22 -14.38 -3.44
C LEU A 242 -21.08 -14.56 -4.46
N ASP A 243 -20.57 -13.46 -5.02
CA ASP A 243 -19.48 -13.52 -6.00
C ASP A 243 -18.16 -13.92 -5.35
N ASN A 244 -17.84 -13.43 -4.15
CA ASN A 244 -16.68 -13.91 -3.39
C ASN A 244 -16.81 -15.42 -3.10
N PHE A 245 -18.01 -15.88 -2.78
CA PHE A 245 -18.27 -17.30 -2.56
C PHE A 245 -18.11 -18.13 -3.85
N LYS A 246 -18.49 -17.61 -5.02
CA LYS A 246 -18.26 -18.28 -6.32
C LYS A 246 -16.78 -18.34 -6.68
N GLU A 247 -16.02 -17.27 -6.40
CA GLU A 247 -14.61 -17.17 -6.75
C GLU A 247 -13.77 -18.28 -6.10
N ILE A 248 -14.08 -18.65 -4.86
CA ILE A 248 -13.32 -19.72 -4.19
C ILE A 248 -13.40 -21.08 -4.89
N PHE A 249 -14.37 -21.29 -5.79
CA PHE A 249 -14.64 -22.57 -6.47
C PHE A 249 -14.25 -22.62 -7.96
N ARG A 250 -13.55 -21.60 -8.48
CA ARG A 250 -13.25 -21.46 -9.92
C ARG A 250 -11.85 -21.93 -10.33
N SER A 251 -11.04 -22.48 -9.42
CA SER A 251 -9.63 -22.84 -9.69
C SER A 251 -8.75 -21.67 -10.15
N LYS A 252 -9.11 -20.43 -9.78
CA LYS A 252 -8.33 -19.21 -10.05
C LYS A 252 -7.64 -18.69 -8.81
N GLU A 253 -6.61 -17.88 -9.00
CA GLU A 253 -6.00 -17.11 -7.92
C GLU A 253 -7.00 -16.11 -7.35
N ILE A 254 -7.05 -16.03 -6.03
CA ILE A 254 -8.02 -15.21 -5.30
C ILE A 254 -7.26 -14.08 -4.62
N SER A 255 -7.57 -12.85 -5.00
CA SER A 255 -7.08 -11.65 -4.34
C SER A 255 -7.51 -11.64 -2.86
N LYS A 256 -6.69 -11.08 -1.97
CA LYS A 256 -6.93 -11.11 -0.51
C LYS A 256 -8.33 -10.60 -0.12
N ASN A 257 -8.80 -9.53 -0.78
CA ASN A 257 -10.12 -8.92 -0.59
C ASN A 257 -11.32 -9.78 -1.06
N LYS A 258 -11.09 -10.82 -1.86
CA LYS A 258 -12.13 -11.74 -2.35
C LYS A 258 -12.21 -13.05 -1.56
N ARG A 259 -11.32 -13.25 -0.58
CA ARG A 259 -11.36 -14.42 0.31
C ARG A 259 -12.58 -14.36 1.23
N ILE A 260 -13.01 -15.52 1.70
CA ILE A 260 -14.15 -15.63 2.61
C ILE A 260 -13.67 -15.45 4.05
N VAL A 261 -14.29 -14.52 4.77
CA VAL A 261 -14.12 -14.42 6.23
C VAL A 261 -14.89 -15.57 6.89
N TRP A 262 -14.15 -16.52 7.45
CA TRP A 262 -14.68 -17.67 8.18
C TRP A 262 -14.91 -17.31 9.65
N ILE A 263 -16.16 -17.38 10.10
CA ILE A 263 -16.58 -17.05 11.48
C ILE A 263 -16.61 -18.29 12.38
N GLY A 264 -16.82 -19.47 11.78
CA GLY A 264 -16.80 -20.72 12.53
C GLY A 264 -15.44 -21.00 13.18
N THR A 265 -15.40 -22.03 14.00
CA THR A 265 -14.15 -22.52 14.60
C THR A 265 -13.21 -23.12 13.55
N ASN A 266 -11.91 -23.19 13.87
CA ASN A 266 -10.92 -23.88 13.03
C ASN A 266 -11.32 -25.33 12.74
N LYS A 267 -11.97 -25.99 13.72
CA LYS A 267 -12.42 -27.38 13.58
C LYS A 267 -13.56 -27.52 12.58
N GLU A 268 -14.47 -26.57 12.56
CA GLU A 268 -15.56 -26.54 11.57
C GLU A 268 -15.03 -26.26 10.17
N LEU A 269 -14.06 -25.37 10.01
CA LEU A 269 -13.38 -25.18 8.71
C LEU A 269 -12.65 -26.47 8.28
N GLN A 270 -12.04 -27.18 9.24
CA GLN A 270 -11.43 -28.48 8.97
C GLN A 270 -12.46 -29.49 8.46
N TRP A 271 -13.66 -29.56 9.06
CA TRP A 271 -14.74 -30.44 8.61
C TRP A 271 -15.29 -30.02 7.26
N PHE A 272 -15.49 -28.72 7.02
CA PHE A 272 -15.91 -28.16 5.73
C PHE A 272 -15.03 -28.66 4.59
N MET A 273 -13.71 -28.51 4.76
CA MET A 273 -12.74 -28.90 3.73
C MET A 273 -12.64 -30.40 3.54
N LYS A 274 -12.67 -31.18 4.63
CA LYS A 274 -12.66 -32.64 4.54
C LYS A 274 -13.90 -33.17 3.84
N TYR A 275 -15.07 -32.65 4.17
CA TYR A 275 -16.31 -33.06 3.54
C TYR A 275 -16.30 -32.77 2.03
N LEU A 276 -15.91 -31.56 1.61
CA LEU A 276 -15.86 -31.20 0.19
C LEU A 276 -14.86 -32.03 -0.62
N VAL A 277 -13.66 -32.26 -0.08
CA VAL A 277 -12.57 -32.91 -0.82
C VAL A 277 -12.64 -34.43 -0.74
N ARG A 278 -12.89 -34.99 0.45
CA ARG A 278 -12.73 -36.43 0.72
C ARG A 278 -14.06 -37.17 0.73
N ASP A 279 -15.03 -36.68 1.51
CA ASP A 279 -16.24 -37.43 1.80
C ASP A 279 -17.25 -37.33 0.64
N SER A 280 -17.59 -36.10 0.25
CA SER A 280 -18.51 -35.82 -0.86
C SER A 280 -17.82 -35.77 -2.23
N LYS A 281 -16.50 -35.58 -2.26
CA LYS A 281 -15.68 -35.41 -3.48
C LYS A 281 -16.25 -34.36 -4.43
N LYS A 282 -16.94 -33.32 -3.92
CA LYS A 282 -17.55 -32.25 -4.72
C LYS A 282 -16.52 -31.33 -5.38
N VAL A 283 -15.31 -31.25 -4.81
CA VAL A 283 -14.19 -30.52 -5.41
C VAL A 283 -13.16 -31.47 -6.02
N VAL A 284 -12.34 -30.94 -6.94
CA VAL A 284 -11.18 -31.66 -7.47
C VAL A 284 -10.24 -32.06 -6.34
N ASP A 285 -9.62 -33.23 -6.46
CA ASP A 285 -8.69 -33.74 -5.46
C ASP A 285 -7.49 -32.78 -5.30
N LEU A 286 -7.32 -32.27 -4.09
CA LEU A 286 -6.24 -31.36 -3.71
C LEU A 286 -5.03 -32.11 -3.12
N LYS A 287 -5.09 -33.45 -3.08
CA LYS A 287 -4.03 -34.33 -2.56
C LYS A 287 -3.55 -33.89 -1.17
N LYS A 288 -2.27 -33.52 -1.06
CA LYS A 288 -1.62 -33.09 0.18
C LYS A 288 -1.77 -31.59 0.45
N ASP A 289 -2.32 -30.83 -0.51
CA ASP A 289 -2.32 -29.37 -0.49
C ASP A 289 -3.67 -28.78 -0.02
N ILE A 290 -4.58 -29.62 0.50
CA ILE A 290 -5.90 -29.22 1.02
C ILE A 290 -5.81 -27.95 1.87
N TRP A 291 -4.93 -27.96 2.88
CA TRP A 291 -4.82 -26.86 3.84
C TRP A 291 -4.15 -25.61 3.26
N LEU A 292 -3.22 -25.77 2.32
CA LEU A 292 -2.62 -24.65 1.60
C LEU A 292 -3.65 -23.93 0.74
N VAL A 293 -4.53 -24.70 0.08
CA VAL A 293 -5.66 -24.14 -0.67
C VAL A 293 -6.69 -23.50 0.25
N THR A 294 -6.95 -24.10 1.43
CA THR A 294 -7.87 -23.52 2.42
C THR A 294 -7.45 -22.11 2.84
N ILE A 295 -6.20 -21.91 3.23
CA ILE A 295 -5.73 -20.58 3.69
C ILE A 295 -5.69 -19.54 2.56
N ARG A 296 -5.72 -19.96 1.28
CA ARG A 296 -5.86 -19.06 0.12
C ARG A 296 -7.31 -18.67 -0.16
N CYS A 297 -8.27 -19.46 0.30
CA CYS A 297 -9.70 -19.22 0.09
C CYS A 297 -10.37 -18.54 1.29
N PHE A 298 -9.83 -18.74 2.50
CA PHE A 298 -10.46 -18.32 3.76
C PHE A 298 -9.51 -17.52 4.63
N VAL A 299 -10.05 -16.51 5.33
CA VAL A 299 -9.38 -15.70 6.35
C VAL A 299 -10.19 -15.69 7.64
N LYS A 300 -9.57 -15.45 8.79
CA LYS A 300 -10.26 -15.43 10.08
C LYS A 300 -10.96 -14.09 10.34
N SER A 301 -10.33 -13.00 9.91
CA SER A 301 -10.89 -11.65 9.82
C SER A 301 -10.11 -10.88 8.76
N GLU A 302 -10.55 -9.66 8.41
CA GLU A 302 -9.95 -8.83 7.34
C GLU A 302 -8.42 -8.65 7.48
N ASN A 303 -7.87 -8.79 8.69
CA ASN A 303 -6.43 -8.68 8.97
C ASN A 303 -5.81 -9.92 9.64
N LYS A 304 -6.50 -11.07 9.69
CA LYS A 304 -6.02 -12.26 10.40
C LYS A 304 -6.11 -13.51 9.53
N GLU A 305 -4.95 -14.07 9.22
CA GLU A 305 -4.80 -15.27 8.39
C GLU A 305 -4.86 -16.56 9.23
N PHE A 306 -5.24 -17.66 8.58
CA PHE A 306 -5.09 -19.00 9.13
C PHE A 306 -3.68 -19.54 8.86
N THR A 307 -3.17 -20.41 9.73
CA THR A 307 -1.99 -21.24 9.43
C THR A 307 -2.40 -22.66 9.05
N VAL A 308 -1.53 -23.36 8.31
CA VAL A 308 -1.77 -24.76 7.90
C VAL A 308 -1.89 -25.66 9.11
N GLU A 309 -1.02 -25.47 10.11
CA GLU A 309 -0.95 -26.26 11.34
C GLU A 309 -2.23 -26.08 12.15
N GLN A 310 -2.71 -24.84 12.28
CA GLN A 310 -3.96 -24.52 12.99
C GLN A 310 -5.17 -25.26 12.41
N LEU A 311 -5.21 -25.47 11.09
CA LEU A 311 -6.30 -26.15 10.41
C LEU A 311 -6.10 -27.67 10.38
N ARG A 312 -4.90 -28.14 10.07
CA ARG A 312 -4.56 -29.57 10.01
C ARG A 312 -4.69 -30.24 11.37
N ASP A 313 -4.22 -29.57 12.40
CA ASP A 313 -4.08 -30.12 13.75
C ASP A 313 -5.27 -29.70 14.66
N ALA A 314 -6.31 -29.08 14.09
CA ALA A 314 -7.52 -28.67 14.81
C ALA A 314 -8.18 -29.87 15.52
N LYS A 315 -8.24 -29.79 16.85
CA LYS A 315 -8.90 -30.77 17.73
C LYS A 315 -10.31 -30.32 18.07
N GLY A 316 -11.18 -31.29 18.32
CA GLY A 316 -12.58 -31.06 18.69
C GLY A 316 -13.39 -32.33 18.47
N LYS A 317 -14.38 -32.57 19.33
CA LYS A 317 -15.31 -33.70 19.20
C LYS A 317 -16.32 -33.40 18.09
N ALA A 318 -16.81 -34.44 17.41
CA ALA A 318 -17.91 -34.28 16.48
C ALA A 318 -19.14 -33.82 17.26
N THR A 319 -19.70 -32.67 16.86
CA THR A 319 -20.90 -32.08 17.49
C THR A 319 -22.04 -32.03 16.48
N HIS A 320 -23.24 -31.67 16.95
CA HIS A 320 -24.38 -31.38 16.10
C HIS A 320 -24.05 -30.38 14.97
N ARG A 321 -23.16 -29.41 15.23
CA ARG A 321 -22.71 -28.45 14.21
C ARG A 321 -21.98 -29.08 13.03
N LYS A 322 -21.28 -30.21 13.23
CA LYS A 322 -20.67 -30.95 12.13
C LYS A 322 -21.74 -31.49 11.17
N LEU A 323 -22.75 -32.16 11.71
CA LEU A 323 -23.85 -32.73 10.91
C LEU A 323 -24.63 -31.64 10.18
N LEU A 324 -24.90 -30.53 10.87
CA LEU A 324 -25.51 -29.35 10.26
C LEU A 324 -24.67 -28.84 9.09
N LEU A 325 -23.37 -28.65 9.28
CA LEU A 325 -22.45 -28.21 8.23
C LEU A 325 -22.47 -29.17 7.02
N GLU A 326 -22.38 -30.47 7.25
CA GLU A 326 -22.40 -31.48 6.19
C GLU A 326 -23.75 -31.50 5.43
N SER A 327 -24.88 -31.32 6.13
CA SER A 327 -26.20 -31.20 5.51
C SER A 327 -26.37 -29.92 4.67
N ILE A 328 -25.66 -28.84 5.01
CA ILE A 328 -25.63 -27.62 4.20
C ILE A 328 -24.76 -27.86 2.96
N LEU A 329 -23.61 -28.52 3.13
CA LEU A 329 -22.66 -28.78 2.04
C LEU A 329 -23.14 -29.83 1.05
N SER A 330 -24.08 -30.71 1.43
CA SER A 330 -24.67 -31.68 0.52
C SER A 330 -25.43 -31.02 -0.64
N LEU A 331 -25.92 -29.79 -0.42
CA LEU A 331 -26.64 -28.95 -1.39
C LEU A 331 -25.73 -28.34 -2.48
N LEU A 332 -24.41 -28.24 -2.23
CA LEU A 332 -23.43 -27.73 -3.20
C LEU A 332 -23.18 -28.71 -4.34
#